data_AF-A0A662KCM4-F1
#
_entry.id   AF-A0A662KCM4-F1
#
_cell.length_a   1.000
_cell.length_b   1.000
_cell.length_c   1.000
_cell.angle_alpha   90.00
_cell.angle_beta   90.00
_cell.angle_gamma   90.00
#
_symmetry.space_group_name_H-M   'P 1'
#
loop_
_entity.id
_entity.type
_entity.pdbx_description
1 polymer ?
#
loop_
_entity_poly.entity_id
_entity_poly.type
_entity_poly.pdbx_seq_one_letter_code
_entity_poly.pdbx_strand_id
1 'polypeptide(L)' 'MAYTYEGWTLYKRDVKLRSGKVQTIYFFSKRTPKSGEPCDLPEGYTVGVNQRTGLPYLKKK' A
#
# COMPACT_ATOMS: atom_id res chain seq x y z
N MET A 1 -5.38 13.11 -1.69
CA MET A 1 -5.32 13.26 -0.21
C MET A 1 -5.16 11.85 0.33
N ALA A 2 -4.08 11.54 1.06
CA ALA A 2 -3.66 10.16 1.30
C ALA A 2 -4.79 9.28 1.85
N TYR A 3 -4.95 8.08 1.28
CA TYR A 3 -5.98 7.14 1.71
C TYR A 3 -5.64 6.56 3.08
N THR A 4 -6.60 6.58 4.00
CA THR A 4 -6.47 6.00 5.33
C THR A 4 -7.56 4.97 5.61
N TYR A 5 -7.22 3.97 6.41
CA TYR A 5 -8.11 2.89 6.81
C TYR A 5 -7.79 2.48 8.24
N GLU A 6 -8.68 2.72 9.20
CA GLU A 6 -8.53 2.30 10.61
C GLU A 6 -7.15 2.65 11.24
N GLY A 7 -6.67 3.86 10.99
CA GLY A 7 -5.37 4.34 11.49
C GLY A 7 -4.16 3.86 10.69
N TRP A 8 -4.37 3.15 9.58
CA TRP A 8 -3.35 2.84 8.59
C TRP A 8 -3.39 3.85 7.45
N THR A 9 -2.24 4.30 6.97
CA THR A 9 -2.12 5.13 5.77
C THR A 9 -1.57 4.30 4.62
N LEU A 10 -2.12 4.49 3.43
CA LEU A 10 -1.63 3.87 2.20
C LEU A 10 -0.43 4.64 1.67
N TYR A 11 0.64 3.91 1.38
CA TYR A 11 1.85 4.41 0.75
C TYR A 11 2.12 3.65 -0.55
N LYS A 12 2.82 4.31 -1.47
CA LYS A 12 3.40 3.68 -2.66
C LYS A 12 4.90 3.94 -2.73
N ARG A 13 5.63 3.00 -3.33
CA ARG A 13 7.03 3.21 -3.73
C ARG A 13 7.38 2.36 -4.92
N ASP A 14 8.34 2.84 -5.70
CA ASP A 14 8.92 2.06 -6.77
C ASP A 14 10.02 1.15 -6.23
N VAL A 15 9.98 -0.11 -6.65
CA VAL A 15 11.01 -1.11 -6.35
C VAL A 15 11.56 -1.67 -7.65
N LYS A 16 12.89 -1.83 -7.68
CA LYS A 16 13.56 -2.55 -8.75
C LYS A 16 13.54 -4.05 -8.43
N LEU A 17 12.86 -4.83 -9.24
CA LEU A 17 12.83 -6.28 -9.12
C LEU A 17 14.14 -6.90 -9.61
N ARG A 18 14.41 -8.15 -9.20
CA ARG A 18 15.59 -8.91 -9.67
C ARG A 18 15.64 -9.06 -11.19
N SER A 19 14.50 -9.05 -11.86
CA SER A 19 14.38 -9.08 -13.33
C SER A 19 14.78 -7.78 -14.03
N GLY A 20 15.16 -6.74 -13.28
CA GLY A 20 15.52 -5.42 -13.81
C GLY A 20 14.33 -4.48 -14.02
N LYS A 21 13.10 -4.99 -13.97
CA LYS A 21 11.87 -4.18 -14.08
C LYS A 21 11.64 -3.33 -12.83
N VAL A 22 11.16 -2.11 -13.03
CA VAL A 22 10.66 -1.25 -11.94
C VAL A 22 9.16 -1.50 -11.78
N GLN A 23 8.72 -1.70 -10.55
CA GLN A 23 7.32 -1.88 -10.21
C GLN A 23 6.95 -0.99 -9.03
N THR A 24 5.83 -0.29 -9.14
CA THR A 24 5.21 0.40 -8.01
C THR A 24 4.53 -0.63 -7.11
N ILE A 25 4.90 -0.66 -5.83
CA ILE A 25 4.23 -1.44 -4.80
C ILE A 25 3.44 -0.51 -3.89
N TYR A 26 2.34 -1.05 -3.37
CA TYR A 26 1.47 -0.38 -2.41
C TYR A 26 1.52 -1.11 -1.09
N PHE A 27 1.53 -0.37 0.02
CA PHE A 27 1.55 -0.95 1.36
C PHE A 27 0.92 -0.01 2.39
N PHE A 28 0.32 -0.60 3.41
CA PHE A 28 -0.25 0.14 4.54
C PHE A 28 0.75 0.25 5.69
N SER A 29 0.78 1.40 6.36
CA SER A 29 1.58 1.62 7.57
C SER A 29 0.85 2.52 8.58
N LYS A 30 0.94 2.20 9.87
CA LYS A 30 0.45 3.06 10.97
C LYS A 30 1.39 4.21 11.30
N ARG A 31 2.64 4.14 10.84
CA ARG A 31 3.68 5.16 11.07
C ARG A 31 4.26 5.60 9.74
N THR A 32 4.88 6.78 9.72
CA THR A 32 5.63 7.23 8.55
C THR A 32 6.75 6.22 8.23
N PRO A 33 6.74 5.59 7.05
CA PRO A 33 7.75 4.63 6.66
C PRO A 33 9.07 5.32 6.31
N LYS A 34 10.17 4.57 6.31
CA LYS A 34 11.48 5.07 5.88
C LYS A 34 11.56 5.38 4.39
N SER A 35 10.66 4.81 3.58
CA SER A 35 10.59 5.03 2.15
C SER A 35 9.16 4.89 1.65
N GLY A 36 8.90 5.51 0.50
CA GLY A 36 7.57 5.63 -0.08
C GLY A 36 6.87 6.89 0.33
N GLU A 37 5.85 7.23 -0.45
CA GLU A 37 5.06 8.44 -0.28
C GLU A 37 3.59 8.07 -0.04
N PRO A 38 2.87 8.81 0.82
CA PRO A 38 1.44 8.61 0.99
C PRO A 38 0.74 8.76 -0.36
N CYS A 39 -0.26 7.92 -0.63
CA CYS A 39 -1.02 8.01 -1.88
C CYS A 39 -2.50 7.72 -1.69
N ASP A 40 -3.27 8.10 -2.71
CA ASP A 40 -4.69 7.82 -2.79
C ASP A 40 -4.89 6.33 -3.19
N LEU A 41 -6.11 5.81 -2.98
CA LEU A 41 -6.44 4.43 -3.37
C LEU A 41 -6.43 4.33 -4.91
N PRO A 42 -5.56 3.49 -5.52
CA PRO A 42 -5.52 3.36 -6.97
C PRO A 42 -6.84 2.79 -7.52
N GLU A 43 -7.19 3.24 -8.72
CA GLU A 43 -8.37 2.74 -9.43
C GLU A 43 -8.30 1.24 -9.67
N GLY A 44 -9.46 0.57 -9.57
CA GLY A 44 -9.53 -0.88 -9.72
C GLY A 44 -9.05 -1.69 -8.51
N TYR A 45 -8.76 -1.04 -7.37
CA TYR A 45 -8.45 -1.72 -6.12
C TYR A 45 -9.53 -1.51 -5.05
N THR A 46 -9.56 -2.44 -4.11
CA THR A 46 -10.35 -2.42 -2.87
C THR A 46 -9.44 -2.77 -1.70
N VAL A 47 -9.87 -2.46 -0.47
CA VAL A 47 -9.12 -2.79 0.74
C VAL A 47 -9.70 -4.06 1.34
N GLY A 48 -8.84 -5.06 1.55
CA GLY A 48 -9.11 -6.22 2.40
C GLY A 48 -8.31 -6.13 3.68
N VAL A 49 -8.74 -6.84 4.72
CA VAL A 49 -8.01 -6.95 5.99
C VAL A 49 -7.63 -8.39 6.22
N ASN A 50 -6.35 -8.62 6.51
CA ASN A 50 -5.91 -9.95 6.90
C ASN A 50 -6.48 -10.28 8.29
N GLN A 51 -7.38 -11.26 8.36
CA GLN A 51 -8.08 -11.61 9.61
C GLN A 51 -7.15 -12.07 10.74
N ARG A 52 -5.97 -12.63 10.42
CA ARG A 52 -5.00 -13.10 11.42
C ARG A 52 -4.18 -11.98 12.03
N THR A 53 -3.84 -10.96 11.25
CA THR A 53 -2.90 -9.89 11.69
C THR A 53 -3.54 -8.51 11.80
N GLY A 54 -4.75 -8.33 11.28
CA GLY A 54 -5.40 -7.02 11.14
C GLY A 54 -4.73 -6.10 10.11
N LEU A 55 -3.78 -6.60 9.32
CA LEU A 55 -3.05 -5.78 8.33
C LEU A 55 -3.93 -5.55 7.08
N PRO A 56 -4.23 -4.29 6.73
CA PRO A 56 -4.91 -3.99 5.49
C PRO A 56 -4.01 -4.24 4.28
N TYR A 57 -4.61 -4.67 3.19
CA TYR A 57 -3.93 -4.89 1.91
C TYR A 57 -4.84 -4.50 0.75
N LEU A 58 -4.22 -4.14 -0.38
CA LEU A 58 -4.96 -3.89 -1.60
C LEU A 58 -5.31 -5.19 -2.31
N LYS A 59 -6.58 -5.34 -2.67
CA LYS A 59 -7.11 -6.40 -3.50
C LYS A 59 -7.58 -5.81 -4.82
N LYS A 60 -7.12 -6.37 -5.93
CA LYS A 60 -7.63 -5.99 -7.25
C LYS A 60 -9.10 -6.37 -7.34
N LYS A 61 -9.94 -5.46 -7.85
CA LYS A 61 -11.34 -5.75 -8.18
C LYS A 61 -11.41 -6.86 -9.22
#